data_AF-A0A6I3W7H0-F1
#
_entry.id   AF-A0A6I3W7H0-F1
#
_cell.length_a   1.000
_cell.length_b   1.000
_cell.length_c   1.000
_cell.angle_alpha   90.00
_cell.angle_beta   90.00
_cell.angle_gamma   90.00
#
_symmetry.space_group_name_H-M   'P 1'
#
loop_
_entity.id
_entity.type
_entity.pdbx_description
1 polymer ?
#
loop_
_entity_poly.entity_id
_entity_poly.type
_entity_poly.pdbx_seq_one_letter_code
_entity_poly.pdbx_strand_id
1 'polypeptide(L)'
;MKTTQAGVVAEKPRWKTVLALVFLAGFICLMIYAPEILVALFFPVCILIGLLASFGQNFYRTEQRLATSQIRSLAMGLVEVRGKVIVDKPLLSPVNGKPCAGYVWIVEDGTRDDDGDWRWSQVSSEARCNDFRLQDATGEVTVIAKGVDLFGKKSPSDHRWISNSRRQGEILLGQDLEVMLIGDACERDGKAVIAQGKQRNAVFALVETQYVENRRVLAPLWRVGGFYAIVVGLLGVGIMAMTPEHFAQLHLPGLHTYQQMAEQGPAYRFLAWLYSEGSVPIPFMAAFGFFLAMIVVAIVIRLLLPKRAHLAVGRILGAWTGGGMFIGGAVTMMLVIAQVDTMKVFLVWMLILLGTLVFSVFEQRKLGVAFNHFSKSANKANFGDEDA
;
A
#
# COMPACT_ATOMS: atom_id res chain seq x y z
N MET A 1 17.88 -6.76 14.24
CA MET A 1 17.21 -7.55 15.29
C MET A 1 18.13 -7.67 16.51
N LYS A 2 17.62 -7.45 17.74
CA LYS A 2 18.37 -7.77 18.98
C LYS A 2 18.25 -9.28 19.25
N THR A 3 19.38 -9.93 19.54
CA THR A 3 19.46 -11.38 19.78
C THR A 3 18.85 -11.76 21.12
N THR A 4 17.89 -12.67 21.15
CA THR A 4 17.51 -13.42 22.37
C THR A 4 16.84 -14.75 22.03
N GLN A 5 16.92 -15.68 22.98
CA GLN A 5 16.81 -17.14 22.83
C GLN A 5 15.43 -17.70 22.44
N ALA A 6 15.51 -18.89 21.83
CA ALA A 6 14.43 -19.75 21.41
C ALA A 6 13.71 -20.46 22.57
N GLY A 7 12.44 -20.78 22.35
CA GLY A 7 11.77 -21.87 23.05
C GLY A 7 10.57 -21.49 23.91
N VAL A 8 9.52 -20.92 23.30
CA VAL A 8 8.13 -21.14 23.76
C VAL A 8 7.25 -21.21 22.51
N VAL A 9 6.78 -22.41 22.18
CA VAL A 9 5.65 -22.58 21.24
C VAL A 9 4.43 -22.00 21.96
N ALA A 10 4.04 -20.79 21.57
CA ALA A 10 2.84 -20.17 22.09
C ALA A 10 1.63 -20.97 21.59
N GLU A 11 1.02 -21.78 22.45
CA GLU A 11 -0.29 -22.37 22.15
C GLU A 11 -1.26 -21.25 21.76
N LYS A 12 -1.87 -21.38 20.58
CA LYS A 12 -2.82 -20.40 20.06
C LYS A 12 -3.94 -20.28 21.09
N PRO A 13 -4.15 -19.10 21.71
CA PRO A 13 -5.04 -19.00 22.87
C PRO A 13 -6.46 -19.39 22.45
N ARG A 14 -7.00 -20.48 23.01
CA ARG A 14 -8.35 -20.99 22.68
C ARG A 14 -9.44 -19.92 22.78
N TRP A 15 -9.27 -18.95 23.69
CA TRP A 15 -10.17 -17.80 23.81
C TRP A 15 -10.20 -16.90 22.57
N LYS A 16 -9.11 -16.77 21.82
CA LYS A 16 -9.08 -16.00 20.56
C LYS A 16 -9.91 -16.70 19.48
N THR A 17 -9.92 -18.03 19.47
CA THR A 17 -10.74 -18.83 18.54
C THR A 17 -12.23 -18.73 18.89
N VAL A 18 -12.57 -18.81 20.18
CA VAL A 18 -13.96 -18.61 20.66
C VAL A 18 -14.44 -17.18 20.38
N LEU A 19 -13.59 -16.18 20.62
CA LEU A 19 -13.88 -14.79 20.29
C LEU A 19 -14.14 -14.60 18.78
N ALA A 20 -13.33 -15.23 17.93
CA ALA A 20 -13.50 -15.16 16.48
C ALA A 20 -14.82 -15.81 16.03
N LEU A 21 -15.21 -16.94 16.62
CA LEU A 21 -16.49 -17.60 16.33
C LEU A 21 -17.70 -16.77 16.78
N VAL A 22 -17.61 -16.10 17.93
CA VAL A 22 -18.66 -15.18 18.40
C VAL A 22 -18.79 -13.97 17.47
N PHE A 23 -17.67 -13.41 17.00
CA PHE A 23 -17.68 -12.35 15.99
C PHE A 23 -18.28 -12.81 14.66
N LEU A 24 -17.94 -14.01 14.21
CA LEU A 24 -18.49 -14.59 12.98
C LEU A 24 -20.00 -14.81 13.08
N ALA A 25 -20.48 -15.36 14.19
CA ALA A 25 -21.91 -15.57 14.43
C ALA A 25 -22.66 -14.23 14.53
N GLY A 26 -22.08 -13.23 15.21
CA GLY A 26 -22.61 -11.87 15.26
C GLY A 26 -22.69 -11.22 13.88
N PHE A 27 -21.67 -11.41 13.04
CA PHE A 27 -21.63 -10.92 11.66
C PHE A 27 -22.71 -11.58 10.80
N ILE A 28 -22.88 -12.90 10.88
CA ILE A 28 -23.93 -13.65 10.16
C ILE A 28 -25.32 -13.21 10.62
N CYS A 29 -25.52 -13.02 11.92
CA CYS A 29 -26.78 -12.53 12.48
C CYS A 29 -27.09 -11.11 11.97
N LEU A 30 -26.11 -10.20 12.00
CA LEU A 30 -26.26 -8.84 11.46
C LEU A 30 -26.56 -8.85 9.96
N MET A 31 -25.98 -9.79 9.20
CA MET A 31 -26.24 -9.95 7.77
C MET A 31 -27.69 -10.36 7.48
N ILE A 32 -28.29 -11.17 8.36
CA ILE A 32 -29.68 -11.63 8.21
C ILE A 32 -30.67 -10.52 8.60
N TYR A 33 -30.41 -9.80 9.69
CA TYR A 33 -31.37 -8.83 10.23
C TYR A 33 -31.23 -7.40 9.66
N ALA A 34 -30.05 -7.00 9.22
CA ALA A 34 -29.79 -5.66 8.71
C ALA A 34 -28.68 -5.65 7.64
N PRO A 35 -28.89 -6.30 6.48
CA PRO A 35 -27.88 -6.42 5.42
C PRO A 35 -27.42 -5.05 4.91
N GLU A 36 -28.32 -4.08 4.82
CA GLU A 36 -28.03 -2.69 4.42
C GLU A 36 -27.02 -2.02 5.35
N ILE A 37 -27.20 -2.15 6.68
CA ILE A 37 -26.33 -1.52 7.68
C ILE A 37 -24.97 -2.22 7.72
N LEU A 38 -24.94 -3.54 7.59
CA LEU A 38 -23.71 -4.33 7.57
C LEU A 38 -22.87 -3.99 6.34
N VAL A 39 -23.45 -4.01 5.14
CA VAL A 39 -22.75 -3.67 3.89
C VAL A 39 -22.27 -2.22 3.94
N ALA A 40 -23.12 -1.30 4.42
CA ALA A 40 -22.78 0.10 4.54
C ALA A 40 -21.59 0.32 5.50
N LEU A 41 -21.61 -0.25 6.71
CA LEU A 41 -20.53 -0.04 7.69
C LEU A 41 -19.27 -0.87 7.44
N PHE A 42 -19.36 -2.01 6.76
CA PHE A 42 -18.23 -2.93 6.57
C PHE A 42 -17.05 -2.26 5.83
N PHE A 43 -17.29 -1.63 4.69
CA PHE A 43 -16.25 -0.98 3.90
C PHE A 43 -15.52 0.17 4.64
N PRO A 44 -16.20 1.19 5.20
CA PRO A 44 -15.53 2.27 5.90
C PRO A 44 -14.86 1.82 7.20
N VAL A 45 -15.41 0.84 7.91
CA VAL A 45 -14.79 0.30 9.14
C VAL A 45 -13.54 -0.51 8.80
N CYS A 46 -13.56 -1.36 7.77
CA CYS A 46 -12.37 -2.07 7.31
C CYS A 46 -11.28 -1.11 6.79
N ILE A 47 -11.67 -0.06 6.06
CA ILE A 47 -10.74 0.98 5.59
C ILE A 47 -10.18 1.76 6.79
N LEU A 48 -11.02 2.13 7.77
CA LEU A 48 -10.59 2.82 9.00
C LEU A 48 -9.64 1.96 9.82
N ILE A 49 -9.93 0.67 10.00
CA ILE A 49 -9.05 -0.28 10.69
C ILE A 49 -7.73 -0.44 9.94
N GLY A 50 -7.77 -0.61 8.61
CA GLY A 50 -6.56 -0.68 7.78
C GLY A 50 -5.71 0.59 7.86
N LEU A 51 -6.37 1.74 7.89
CA LEU A 51 -5.74 3.03 8.06
C LEU A 51 -5.11 3.14 9.46
N LEU A 52 -5.87 2.87 10.53
CA LEU A 52 -5.36 2.87 11.91
C LEU A 52 -4.22 1.87 12.12
N ALA A 53 -4.27 0.71 11.46
CA ALA A 53 -3.18 -0.26 11.44
C ALA A 53 -1.96 0.28 10.67
N SER A 54 -2.17 1.03 9.58
CA SER A 54 -1.09 1.76 8.88
C SER A 54 -0.51 2.92 9.72
N PHE A 55 -1.32 3.48 10.63
CA PHE A 55 -0.93 4.42 11.68
C PHE A 55 -0.32 3.72 12.91
N GLY A 56 -0.07 2.40 12.82
CA GLY A 56 0.51 1.59 13.88
C GLY A 56 1.71 2.28 14.56
N GLN A 57 1.70 2.24 15.89
CA GLN A 57 2.49 2.98 16.88
C GLN A 57 4.01 3.12 16.64
N ASN A 58 4.57 2.48 15.62
CA ASN A 58 5.97 2.68 15.20
C ASN A 58 6.21 3.95 14.38
N PHE A 59 5.17 4.60 13.81
CA PHE A 59 5.41 5.73 12.91
C PHE A 59 5.84 7.01 13.65
N TYR A 60 5.42 7.20 14.92
CA TYR A 60 5.74 8.41 15.67
C TYR A 60 7.09 8.37 16.41
N ARG A 61 7.82 7.25 16.38
CA ARG A 61 9.06 7.13 17.18
C ARG A 61 10.38 7.33 16.43
N THR A 62 10.40 7.45 15.10
CA THR A 62 11.68 7.69 14.40
C THR A 62 11.50 8.30 12.99
N GLU A 63 10.72 9.38 12.86
CA GLU A 63 10.99 10.37 11.80
C GLU A 63 11.68 11.59 12.44
N GLN A 64 12.74 11.36 13.22
CA GLN A 64 13.83 12.33 13.15
C GLN A 64 14.36 12.17 11.73
N ARG A 65 13.90 13.03 10.82
CA ARG A 65 14.50 13.16 9.50
C ARG A 65 15.91 13.71 9.73
N LEU A 66 16.85 12.81 10.01
CA LEU A 66 18.25 13.16 9.90
C LEU A 66 18.43 13.58 8.44
N ALA A 67 18.95 14.79 8.23
CA ALA A 67 19.36 15.18 6.91
C ALA A 67 20.44 14.20 6.47
N THR A 68 20.32 13.65 5.27
CA THR A 68 21.35 12.77 4.72
C THR A 68 22.64 13.58 4.60
N SER A 69 23.65 13.22 5.37
CA SER A 69 24.94 13.89 5.39
C SER A 69 25.82 13.37 4.25
N GLN A 70 26.62 14.27 3.67
CA GLN A 70 27.71 13.90 2.77
C GLN A 70 28.88 13.35 3.60
N ILE A 71 29.55 12.31 3.09
CA ILE A 71 30.66 11.66 3.78
C ILE A 71 31.81 12.64 4.03
N ARG A 72 32.11 13.53 3.08
CA ARG A 72 33.18 14.53 3.23
C ARG A 72 32.96 15.51 4.38
N SER A 73 31.71 15.81 4.71
CA SER A 73 31.31 16.80 5.73
C SER A 73 30.52 16.15 6.87
N LEU A 74 30.88 14.90 7.20
CA LEU A 74 30.20 14.10 8.20
C LEU A 74 30.43 14.69 9.60
N ALA A 75 29.36 15.18 10.23
CA ALA A 75 29.42 15.68 11.60
C ALA A 75 29.56 14.52 12.59
N MET A 76 30.32 14.72 13.66
CA MET A 76 30.43 13.73 14.74
C MET A 76 29.09 13.58 15.49
N GLY A 77 28.74 12.35 15.86
CA GLY A 77 27.46 11.99 16.46
C GLY A 77 26.52 11.23 15.52
N LEU A 78 25.22 11.23 15.82
CA LEU A 78 24.24 10.47 15.04
C LEU A 78 24.08 11.05 13.62
N VAL A 79 24.29 10.23 12.59
CA VAL A 79 24.23 10.60 11.18
C VAL A 79 23.41 9.62 10.35
N GLU A 80 22.78 10.12 9.28
CA GLU A 80 22.20 9.33 8.19
C GLU A 80 23.09 9.53 6.95
N VAL A 81 23.65 8.45 6.39
CA VAL A 81 24.53 8.49 5.21
C VAL A 81 23.99 7.55 4.14
N ARG A 82 24.07 7.97 2.88
CA ARG A 82 23.72 7.17 1.71
C ARG A 82 24.97 6.91 0.88
N GLY A 83 25.18 5.67 0.47
CA GLY A 83 26.27 5.34 -0.41
C GLY A 83 26.22 3.92 -0.95
N LYS A 84 27.19 3.59 -1.79
CA LYS A 84 27.45 2.25 -2.29
C LYS A 84 28.37 1.50 -1.34
N VAL A 85 28.07 0.22 -1.13
CA VAL A 85 28.91 -0.66 -0.32
C VAL A 85 30.17 -1.05 -1.11
N ILE A 86 31.31 -0.89 -0.47
CA ILE A 86 32.60 -1.42 -0.92
C ILE A 86 33.01 -2.52 0.05
N VAL A 87 33.17 -3.73 -0.49
CA VAL A 87 33.50 -4.94 0.26
C VAL A 87 35.02 -5.12 0.28
N ASP A 88 35.65 -4.82 1.41
CA ASP A 88 37.09 -5.08 1.59
C ASP A 88 37.38 -6.53 1.96
N LYS A 89 36.62 -7.06 2.92
CA LYS A 89 36.78 -8.42 3.46
C LYS A 89 35.51 -9.24 3.19
N PRO A 90 35.39 -9.88 2.02
CA PRO A 90 34.18 -10.58 1.63
C PRO A 90 33.93 -11.80 2.52
N LEU A 91 32.67 -11.96 2.92
CA LEU A 91 32.08 -13.19 3.44
C LEU A 91 31.40 -13.93 2.29
N LEU A 92 31.34 -15.25 2.38
CA LEU A 92 30.55 -16.06 1.45
C LEU A 92 29.16 -16.26 2.01
N SER A 93 28.14 -16.02 1.18
CA SER A 93 26.75 -16.24 1.59
C SER A 93 26.44 -17.72 1.77
N PRO A 94 25.64 -18.11 2.79
CA PRO A 94 25.42 -19.52 3.11
C PRO A 94 24.57 -20.26 2.07
N VAL A 95 23.68 -19.58 1.32
CA VAL A 95 22.79 -20.23 0.37
C VAL A 95 23.37 -20.26 -1.04
N ASN A 96 23.94 -19.14 -1.51
CA ASN A 96 24.41 -18.99 -2.88
C ASN A 96 25.93 -18.89 -3.03
N GLY A 97 26.68 -18.84 -1.93
CA GLY A 97 28.15 -18.68 -1.97
C GLY A 97 28.61 -17.36 -2.57
N LYS A 98 27.75 -16.33 -2.59
CA LYS A 98 28.08 -15.03 -3.20
C LYS A 98 28.96 -14.20 -2.25
N PRO A 99 30.01 -13.53 -2.75
CA PRO A 99 30.84 -12.63 -1.93
C PRO A 99 30.03 -11.39 -1.51
N CYS A 100 30.05 -11.07 -0.22
CA CYS A 100 29.29 -9.96 0.36
C CYS A 100 29.99 -9.38 1.61
N ALA A 101 29.71 -8.13 1.97
CA ALA A 101 30.14 -7.57 3.26
C ALA A 101 29.37 -8.17 4.45
N GLY A 102 28.13 -8.61 4.21
CA GLY A 102 27.28 -9.23 5.22
C GLY A 102 26.05 -9.87 4.61
N TYR A 103 25.37 -10.69 5.40
CA TYR A 103 24.14 -11.37 5.00
C TYR A 103 23.17 -11.51 6.16
N VAL A 104 21.89 -11.61 5.83
CA VAL A 104 20.82 -12.06 6.71
C VAL A 104 20.27 -13.34 6.11
N TRP A 105 20.46 -14.46 6.78
CA TRP A 105 19.96 -15.77 6.40
C TRP A 105 18.76 -16.12 7.25
N ILE A 106 17.65 -16.52 6.62
CA ILE A 106 16.38 -16.83 7.28
C ILE A 106 15.93 -18.20 6.82
N VAL A 107 15.58 -19.06 7.78
CA VAL A 107 14.96 -20.37 7.53
C VAL A 107 13.54 -20.34 8.05
N GLU A 108 12.62 -20.79 7.21
CA GLU A 108 11.19 -20.82 7.48
C GLU A 108 10.65 -22.24 7.31
N ASP A 109 9.81 -22.67 8.24
CA ASP A 109 9.05 -23.91 8.14
C ASP A 109 7.63 -23.60 7.69
N GLY A 110 7.16 -24.39 6.73
CA GLY A 110 5.82 -24.36 6.19
C GLY A 110 4.95 -25.37 6.90
N THR A 111 3.80 -24.92 7.40
CA THR A 111 2.70 -25.80 7.76
C THR A 111 1.60 -25.64 6.73
N ARG A 112 1.04 -26.76 6.29
CA ARG A 112 -0.11 -26.74 5.40
C ARG A 112 -1.37 -26.63 6.24
N ASP A 113 -2.26 -25.71 5.90
CA ASP A 113 -3.58 -25.67 6.51
C ASP A 113 -4.53 -26.69 5.87
N ASP A 114 -5.71 -26.83 6.46
CA ASP A 114 -6.73 -27.80 6.05
C ASP A 114 -7.24 -27.53 4.61
N ASP A 115 -7.08 -26.30 4.11
CA ASP A 115 -7.44 -25.86 2.76
C ASP A 115 -6.30 -26.10 1.74
N GLY A 116 -5.14 -26.59 2.20
CA GLY A 116 -4.01 -26.94 1.35
C GLY A 116 -3.03 -25.78 1.10
N ASP A 117 -3.22 -24.63 1.73
CA ASP A 117 -2.37 -23.45 1.63
C ASP A 117 -1.17 -23.53 2.58
N TRP A 118 -0.05 -22.99 2.13
CA TRP A 118 1.19 -22.98 2.91
C TRP A 118 1.28 -21.75 3.82
N ARG A 119 1.38 -21.99 5.12
CA ARG A 119 1.69 -20.97 6.12
C ARG A 119 3.15 -21.07 6.54
N TRP A 120 3.90 -20.02 6.26
CA TRP A 120 5.33 -19.96 6.56
C TRP A 120 5.58 -19.31 7.92
N SER A 121 6.47 -19.91 8.71
CA SER A 121 6.89 -19.39 10.01
C SER A 121 8.41 -19.41 10.11
N GLN A 122 8.99 -18.28 10.51
CA GLN A 122 10.43 -18.17 10.70
C GLN A 122 10.87 -19.04 11.89
N VAL A 123 11.80 -19.97 11.63
CA VAL A 123 12.33 -20.89 12.64
C VAL A 123 13.71 -20.46 13.11
N SER A 124 14.55 -20.01 12.18
CA SER A 124 15.86 -19.46 12.52
C SER A 124 16.19 -18.27 11.64
N SER A 125 17.00 -17.39 12.20
CA SER A 125 17.63 -16.31 11.46
C SER A 125 19.03 -16.08 11.97
N GLU A 126 19.97 -15.89 11.07
CA GLU A 126 21.35 -15.53 11.36
C GLU A 126 21.71 -14.27 10.58
N ALA A 127 22.37 -13.32 11.24
CA ALA A 127 22.93 -12.15 10.58
C ALA A 127 24.41 -12.06 10.87
N ARG A 128 25.23 -11.94 9.84
CA ARG A 128 26.67 -11.70 9.95
C ARG A 128 27.09 -10.56 9.04
N CYS A 129 28.01 -9.75 9.52
CA CYS A 129 28.56 -8.63 8.77
C CYS A 129 30.01 -8.40 9.18
N ASN A 130 30.89 -8.29 8.20
CA ASN A 130 32.23 -7.76 8.37
C ASN A 130 32.19 -6.24 8.26
N ASP A 131 33.25 -5.59 8.74
CA ASP A 131 33.45 -4.17 8.49
C ASP A 131 33.57 -3.93 6.98
N PHE A 132 33.01 -2.81 6.52
CA PHE A 132 32.94 -2.45 5.11
C PHE A 132 33.14 -0.95 4.94
N ARG A 133 33.40 -0.51 3.70
CA ARG A 133 33.41 0.91 3.37
C ARG A 133 32.11 1.30 2.69
N LEU A 134 31.67 2.52 2.96
CA LEU A 134 30.57 3.15 2.27
C LEU A 134 31.12 4.31 1.44
N GLN A 135 30.76 4.35 0.15
CA GLN A 135 31.20 5.39 -0.78
C GLN A 135 30.02 6.21 -1.28
N ASP A 136 30.11 7.52 -1.20
CA ASP A 136 29.17 8.45 -1.82
C ASP A 136 29.90 9.30 -2.89
N ALA A 137 29.22 10.30 -3.44
CA ALA A 137 29.83 11.18 -4.45
C ALA A 137 30.95 12.08 -3.91
N THR A 138 31.12 12.16 -2.59
CA THR A 138 32.01 13.11 -1.91
C THR A 138 33.23 12.46 -1.28
N GLY A 139 33.14 11.19 -0.90
CA GLY A 139 34.23 10.41 -0.31
C GLY A 139 33.83 9.01 0.14
N GLU A 140 34.69 8.41 0.98
CA GLU A 140 34.51 7.09 1.56
C GLU A 140 34.63 7.14 3.09
N VAL A 141 33.84 6.31 3.77
CA VAL A 141 33.90 6.16 5.23
C VAL A 141 33.87 4.68 5.60
N THR A 142 34.65 4.31 6.62
CA THR A 142 34.64 2.95 7.16
C THR A 142 33.49 2.77 8.15
N VAL A 143 32.76 1.67 7.99
CA VAL A 143 31.65 1.27 8.85
C VAL A 143 32.09 0.07 9.67
N ILE A 144 32.05 0.22 10.99
CA ILE A 144 32.31 -0.87 11.93
C ILE A 144 31.01 -1.61 12.16
N ALA A 145 30.88 -2.78 11.55
CA ALA A 145 29.61 -3.49 11.44
C ALA A 145 29.12 -4.13 12.75
N LYS A 146 29.96 -4.11 13.81
CA LYS A 146 29.60 -4.65 15.11
C LYS A 146 28.33 -3.99 15.65
N GLY A 147 27.27 -4.79 15.82
CA GLY A 147 26.00 -4.35 16.38
C GLY A 147 25.05 -3.69 15.37
N VAL A 148 25.36 -3.74 14.06
CA VAL A 148 24.50 -3.19 13.02
C VAL A 148 23.24 -4.04 12.84
N ASP A 149 22.09 -3.37 12.73
CA ASP A 149 20.84 -4.00 12.31
C ASP A 149 20.76 -4.04 10.77
N LEU A 150 21.08 -5.19 10.18
CA LEU A 150 21.03 -5.39 8.73
C LEU A 150 19.58 -5.58 8.26
N PHE A 151 19.13 -4.70 7.35
CA PHE A 151 17.84 -4.75 6.64
C PHE A 151 16.59 -4.78 7.54
N GLY A 152 16.74 -4.53 8.85
CA GLY A 152 15.64 -4.46 9.81
C GLY A 152 14.83 -5.77 9.91
N LYS A 153 13.56 -5.73 9.49
CA LYS A 153 12.64 -6.89 9.47
C LYS A 153 12.28 -7.31 8.04
N LYS A 154 13.12 -7.01 7.05
CA LYS A 154 12.87 -7.40 5.67
C LYS A 154 12.98 -8.93 5.53
N SER A 155 12.00 -9.54 4.87
CA SER A 155 12.06 -10.95 4.47
C SER A 155 12.79 -11.09 3.13
N PRO A 156 13.46 -12.22 2.87
CA PRO A 156 14.08 -12.49 1.58
C PRO A 156 13.04 -12.47 0.46
N SER A 157 13.40 -11.98 -0.72
CA SER A 157 12.52 -12.05 -1.89
C SER A 157 12.53 -13.43 -2.55
N ASP A 158 13.69 -14.07 -2.54
CA ASP A 158 13.92 -15.39 -3.13
C ASP A 158 14.12 -16.44 -2.04
N HIS A 159 13.50 -17.60 -2.26
CA HIS A 159 13.49 -18.71 -1.31
C HIS A 159 13.87 -20.00 -2.03
N ARG A 160 14.84 -20.73 -1.46
CA ARG A 160 15.22 -22.07 -1.89
C ARG A 160 14.65 -23.10 -0.92
N TRP A 161 14.10 -24.18 -1.46
CA TRP A 161 13.63 -25.31 -0.67
C TRP A 161 14.81 -26.08 -0.07
N ILE A 162 14.70 -26.40 1.21
CA ILE A 162 15.60 -27.34 1.91
C ILE A 162 14.94 -28.72 1.95
N SER A 163 13.63 -28.75 2.22
CA SER A 163 12.80 -29.96 2.23
C SER A 163 11.37 -29.61 1.82
N ASN A 164 10.47 -30.60 1.75
CA ASN A 164 9.07 -30.40 1.34
C ASN A 164 8.31 -29.38 2.20
N SER A 165 8.75 -29.11 3.43
CA SER A 165 8.09 -28.20 4.37
C SER A 165 9.05 -27.18 4.99
N ARG A 166 10.24 -26.98 4.40
CA ARG A 166 11.23 -26.02 4.89
C ARG A 166 11.88 -25.29 3.73
N ARG A 167 11.94 -23.97 3.83
CA ARG A 167 12.59 -23.08 2.87
C ARG A 167 13.58 -22.16 3.56
N GLN A 168 14.55 -21.69 2.80
CA GLN A 168 15.52 -20.70 3.25
C GLN A 168 15.64 -19.57 2.25
N GLY A 169 15.94 -18.38 2.74
CA GLY A 169 16.27 -17.23 1.90
C GLY A 169 17.41 -16.44 2.53
N GLU A 170 18.07 -15.64 1.71
CA GLU A 170 19.13 -14.75 2.17
C GLU A 170 18.97 -13.34 1.58
N ILE A 171 19.37 -12.34 2.35
CA ILE A 171 19.50 -10.94 1.91
C ILE A 171 20.97 -10.58 2.04
N LEU A 172 21.56 -10.06 0.96
CA LEU A 172 23.00 -9.84 0.86
C LEU A 172 23.34 -8.36 0.85
N LEU A 173 24.35 -7.98 1.63
CA LEU A 173 25.04 -6.71 1.54
C LEU A 173 26.19 -6.86 0.54
N GLY A 174 25.85 -6.87 -0.74
CA GLY A 174 26.81 -7.07 -1.84
C GLY A 174 27.62 -5.82 -2.18
N GLN A 175 28.66 -6.01 -3.00
CA GLN A 175 29.41 -4.94 -3.65
C GLN A 175 28.46 -4.04 -4.45
N ASP A 176 28.69 -2.73 -4.43
CA ASP A 176 27.94 -1.69 -5.14
C ASP A 176 26.46 -1.56 -4.75
N LEU A 177 25.99 -2.30 -3.74
CA LEU A 177 24.62 -2.16 -3.24
C LEU A 177 24.44 -0.77 -2.62
N GLU A 178 23.39 -0.07 -3.07
CA GLU A 178 23.09 1.28 -2.61
C GLU A 178 22.26 1.26 -1.32
N VAL A 179 22.87 1.67 -0.21
CA VAL A 179 22.31 1.53 1.13
C VAL A 179 22.25 2.86 1.87
N MET A 180 21.28 2.96 2.77
CA MET A 180 21.13 4.02 3.74
C MET A 180 21.53 3.47 5.11
N LEU A 181 22.50 4.11 5.74
CA LEU A 181 23.04 3.76 7.04
C LEU A 181 22.70 4.87 8.04
N ILE A 182 22.14 4.48 9.18
CA ILE A 182 22.01 5.34 10.36
C ILE A 182 22.96 4.81 11.41
N GLY A 183 23.84 5.65 11.95
CA GLY A 183 24.83 5.27 12.96
C GLY A 183 25.50 6.47 13.61
N ASP A 184 26.40 6.20 14.54
CA ASP A 184 27.17 7.23 15.26
C ASP A 184 28.53 7.43 14.57
N ALA A 185 28.76 8.62 14.05
CA ALA A 185 30.02 9.09 13.52
C ALA A 185 30.97 9.40 14.67
N CYS A 186 32.10 8.69 14.74
CA CYS A 186 33.11 8.88 15.76
C CYS A 186 34.52 8.73 15.17
N GLU A 187 35.51 9.20 15.91
CA GLU A 187 36.90 9.02 15.53
C GLU A 187 37.44 7.75 16.17
N ARG A 188 38.10 6.90 15.38
CA ARG A 188 38.91 5.78 15.87
C ARG A 188 40.22 5.76 15.11
N ASP A 189 41.32 5.66 15.85
CA ASP A 189 42.68 5.59 15.29
C ASP A 189 43.00 6.76 14.32
N GLY A 190 42.53 7.97 14.64
CA GLY A 190 42.75 9.17 13.83
C GLY A 190 41.91 9.25 12.55
N LYS A 191 40.93 8.34 12.37
CA LYS A 191 40.04 8.29 11.20
C LYS A 191 38.58 8.37 11.61
N ALA A 192 37.78 9.08 10.82
CA ALA A 192 36.33 9.10 10.97
C ALA A 192 35.74 7.73 10.57
N VAL A 193 34.95 7.15 11.47
CA VAL A 193 34.26 5.87 11.26
C VAL A 193 32.82 5.97 11.73
N ILE A 194 31.94 5.15 11.15
CA ILE A 194 30.56 5.02 11.61
C ILE A 194 30.43 3.71 12.39
N ALA A 195 29.90 3.79 13.61
CA ALA A 195 29.74 2.64 14.48
C ALA A 195 28.44 2.72 15.30
N GLN A 196 28.16 1.68 16.09
CA GLN A 196 27.10 1.73 17.08
C GLN A 196 27.42 2.77 18.17
N GLY A 197 26.49 3.70 18.38
CA GLY A 197 26.61 4.71 19.44
C GLY A 197 26.63 4.09 20.85
N LYS A 198 27.29 4.75 21.79
CA LYS A 198 27.46 4.27 23.18
C LYS A 198 26.16 4.30 24.02
N GLN A 199 25.13 4.99 23.54
CA GLN A 199 23.83 5.13 24.23
C GLN A 199 23.01 3.84 24.13
N ARG A 200 22.29 3.45 25.20
CA ARG A 200 21.51 2.18 25.27
C ARG A 200 20.45 2.01 24.17
N ASN A 201 20.01 3.10 23.56
CA ASN A 201 19.02 3.13 22.47
C ASN A 201 19.58 3.75 21.18
N ALA A 202 20.90 3.75 20.98
CA ALA A 202 21.49 4.23 19.74
C ALA A 202 21.00 3.38 18.56
N VAL A 203 20.43 4.04 17.55
CA VAL A 203 19.99 3.41 16.32
C VAL A 203 21.24 3.16 15.48
N PHE A 204 21.52 1.89 15.18
CA PHE A 204 22.55 1.50 14.24
C PHE A 204 21.97 0.49 13.27
N ALA A 205 21.58 0.96 12.09
CA ALA A 205 20.79 0.17 11.15
C ALA A 205 21.16 0.52 9.71
N LEU A 206 21.12 -0.51 8.86
CA LEU A 206 21.38 -0.42 7.44
C LEU A 206 20.17 -0.94 6.68
N VAL A 207 19.70 -0.20 5.67
CA VAL A 207 18.57 -0.60 4.83
C VAL A 207 18.86 -0.24 3.38
N GLU A 208 18.35 -1.01 2.44
CA GLU A 208 18.39 -0.65 1.01
C GLU A 208 17.73 0.69 0.75
N THR A 209 18.41 1.56 0.00
CA THR A 209 17.94 2.93 -0.23
C THR A 209 16.61 2.96 -0.99
N GLN A 210 16.48 2.13 -2.02
CA GLN A 210 15.25 2.05 -2.83
C GLN A 210 14.03 1.72 -1.99
N TYR A 211 14.16 0.81 -1.02
CA TYR A 211 13.05 0.43 -0.14
C TYR A 211 12.59 1.61 0.73
N VAL A 212 13.55 2.34 1.32
CA VAL A 212 13.25 3.51 2.16
C VAL A 212 12.64 4.64 1.33
N GLU A 213 13.17 4.92 0.15
CA GLU A 213 12.66 5.97 -0.74
C GLU A 213 11.25 5.66 -1.24
N ASN A 214 11.01 4.43 -1.74
CA ASN A 214 9.68 3.98 -2.14
C ASN A 214 8.67 4.19 -1.02
N ARG A 215 9.04 3.82 0.22
CA ARG A 215 8.17 4.00 1.38
C ARG A 215 7.98 5.47 1.74
N ARG A 216 9.02 6.30 1.72
CA ARG A 216 8.96 7.75 2.01
C ARG A 216 8.05 8.47 1.00
N VAL A 217 8.09 8.06 -0.27
CA VAL A 217 7.29 8.64 -1.35
C VAL A 217 5.83 8.16 -1.31
N LEU A 218 5.60 6.87 -1.01
CA LEU A 218 4.25 6.29 -0.98
C LEU A 218 3.48 6.56 0.33
N ALA A 219 4.14 6.64 1.48
CA ALA A 219 3.49 6.83 2.78
C ALA A 219 2.52 8.04 2.83
N PRO A 220 2.88 9.25 2.37
CA PRO A 220 1.95 10.38 2.39
C PRO A 220 0.76 10.16 1.44
N LEU A 221 0.96 9.49 0.30
CA LEU A 221 -0.11 9.17 -0.65
C LEU A 221 -1.11 8.19 -0.05
N TRP A 222 -0.64 7.12 0.61
CA TRP A 222 -1.50 6.16 1.29
C TRP A 222 -2.32 6.78 2.42
N ARG A 223 -1.72 7.71 3.20
CA ARG A 223 -2.45 8.42 4.26
C ARG A 223 -3.57 9.28 3.72
N VAL A 224 -3.25 10.11 2.74
CA VAL A 224 -4.25 11.03 2.16
C VAL A 224 -5.31 10.22 1.40
N GLY A 225 -4.89 9.27 0.55
CA GLY A 225 -5.81 8.40 -0.18
C GLY A 225 -6.74 7.62 0.75
N GLY A 226 -6.20 7.10 1.86
CA GLY A 226 -6.98 6.44 2.88
C GLY A 226 -7.97 7.36 3.61
N PHE A 227 -7.61 8.62 3.90
CA PHE A 227 -8.54 9.61 4.43
C PHE A 227 -9.71 9.87 3.47
N TYR A 228 -9.42 10.10 2.17
CA TYR A 228 -10.46 10.26 1.16
C TYR A 228 -11.35 9.02 1.05
N ALA A 229 -10.76 7.82 1.10
CA ALA A 229 -11.52 6.57 1.07
C ALA A 229 -12.47 6.43 2.27
N ILE A 230 -12.07 6.87 3.47
CA ILE A 230 -12.96 6.90 4.65
C ILE A 230 -14.10 7.89 4.45
N VAL A 231 -13.80 9.12 4.02
CA VAL A 231 -14.83 10.15 3.81
C VAL A 231 -15.85 9.70 2.77
N VAL A 232 -15.38 9.20 1.62
CA VAL A 232 -16.23 8.64 0.57
C VAL A 232 -17.01 7.43 1.09
N GLY A 233 -16.37 6.55 1.87
CA GLY A 233 -17.02 5.40 2.49
C GLY A 233 -18.17 5.81 3.42
N LEU A 234 -17.93 6.75 4.35
CA LEU A 234 -18.92 7.26 5.29
C LEU A 234 -20.11 7.95 4.61
N LEU A 235 -19.83 8.77 3.59
CA LEU A 235 -20.88 9.39 2.78
C LEU A 235 -21.67 8.32 2.00
N GLY A 236 -20.99 7.29 1.49
CA GLY A 236 -21.63 6.13 0.85
C GLY A 236 -22.56 5.36 1.80
N VAL A 237 -22.16 5.18 3.06
CA VAL A 237 -23.02 4.59 4.10
C VAL A 237 -24.28 5.41 4.29
N GLY A 238 -24.12 6.74 4.39
CA GLY A 238 -25.24 7.65 4.54
C GLY A 238 -26.25 7.50 3.40
N ILE A 239 -25.78 7.44 2.15
CA ILE A 239 -26.62 7.22 0.97
C ILE A 239 -27.35 5.86 1.05
N MET A 240 -26.64 4.80 1.48
CA MET A 240 -27.24 3.47 1.59
C MET A 240 -28.30 3.39 2.71
N ALA A 241 -28.05 4.06 3.83
CA ALA A 241 -28.94 4.10 4.99
C ALA A 241 -30.20 4.97 4.80
N MET A 242 -30.28 5.80 3.75
CA MET A 242 -31.46 6.62 3.49
C MET A 242 -32.69 5.75 3.17
N THR A 243 -33.80 6.00 3.87
CA THR A 243 -35.09 5.33 3.57
C THR A 243 -35.77 5.99 2.36
N PRO A 244 -36.73 5.31 1.71
CA PRO A 244 -37.46 5.87 0.57
C PRO A 244 -38.16 7.21 0.88
N GLU A 245 -38.59 7.41 2.13
CA GLU A 245 -39.21 8.66 2.59
C GLU A 245 -38.23 9.85 2.58
N HIS A 246 -36.95 9.62 2.89
CA HIS A 246 -35.92 10.64 2.79
C HIS A 246 -35.68 11.04 1.33
N PHE A 247 -35.69 10.08 0.41
CA PHE A 247 -35.57 10.36 -1.03
C PHE A 247 -36.75 11.19 -1.57
N ALA A 248 -37.98 10.89 -1.11
CA ALA A 248 -39.17 11.65 -1.47
C ALA A 248 -39.11 13.11 -1.01
N GLN A 249 -38.55 13.38 0.18
CA GLN A 249 -38.36 14.75 0.70
C GLN A 249 -37.29 15.54 -0.07
N LEU A 250 -36.25 14.86 -0.57
CA LEU A 250 -35.20 15.46 -1.40
C LEU A 250 -35.66 15.85 -2.82
N HIS A 251 -36.93 15.61 -3.19
CA HIS A 251 -37.44 15.77 -4.57
C HIS A 251 -36.58 15.04 -5.61
N LEU A 252 -35.83 14.01 -5.20
CA LEU A 252 -35.08 13.18 -6.12
C LEU A 252 -36.08 12.26 -6.80
N PRO A 253 -36.17 12.26 -8.15
CA PRO A 253 -37.23 11.50 -8.79
C PRO A 253 -36.97 10.01 -8.58
N GLY A 254 -37.98 9.32 -8.06
CA GLY A 254 -37.98 7.88 -7.94
C GLY A 254 -38.42 7.21 -9.24
N LEU A 255 -38.35 5.87 -9.26
CA LEU A 255 -38.78 5.02 -10.36
C LEU A 255 -40.14 5.42 -10.95
N HIS A 256 -41.15 5.56 -10.09
CA HIS A 256 -42.51 5.93 -10.48
C HIS A 256 -42.64 7.41 -10.88
N THR A 257 -41.79 8.29 -10.34
CA THR A 257 -41.79 9.71 -10.68
C THR A 257 -41.27 9.94 -12.09
N TYR A 258 -40.24 9.21 -12.53
CA TYR A 258 -39.75 9.31 -13.91
C TYR A 258 -40.77 8.79 -14.92
N GLN A 259 -41.49 7.71 -14.63
CA GLN A 259 -42.56 7.21 -15.49
C GLN A 259 -43.68 8.25 -15.68
N GLN A 260 -44.04 8.98 -14.64
CA GLN A 260 -45.04 10.05 -14.71
C GLN A 260 -44.53 11.31 -15.43
N MET A 261 -43.24 11.63 -15.31
CA MET A 261 -42.63 12.78 -15.97
C MET A 261 -42.26 12.52 -17.45
N ALA A 262 -42.39 11.29 -17.94
CA ALA A 262 -42.13 10.93 -19.33
C ALA A 262 -42.93 11.77 -20.34
N GLU A 263 -44.09 12.31 -19.95
CA GLU A 263 -44.87 13.16 -20.84
C GLU A 263 -44.34 14.60 -20.97
N GLN A 264 -43.44 15.03 -20.08
CA GLN A 264 -42.96 16.41 -20.00
C GLN A 264 -41.84 16.74 -21.01
N GLY A 265 -41.27 15.75 -21.69
CA GLY A 265 -40.30 15.99 -22.75
C GLY A 265 -39.42 14.79 -23.12
N PRO A 266 -38.66 14.87 -24.22
CA PRO A 266 -37.83 13.78 -24.73
C PRO A 266 -36.74 13.34 -23.74
N ALA A 267 -36.18 14.27 -22.96
CA ALA A 267 -35.20 13.95 -21.92
C ALA A 267 -35.81 13.12 -20.78
N TYR A 268 -37.03 13.44 -20.35
CA TYR A 268 -37.74 12.69 -19.31
C TYR A 268 -38.23 11.33 -19.82
N ARG A 269 -38.61 11.20 -21.10
CA ARG A 269 -38.88 9.89 -21.73
C ARG A 269 -37.66 9.00 -21.73
N PHE A 270 -36.50 9.56 -22.07
CA PHE A 270 -35.24 8.82 -22.06
C PHE A 270 -34.91 8.33 -20.64
N LEU A 271 -35.06 9.19 -19.63
CA LEU A 271 -34.88 8.82 -18.22
C LEU A 271 -35.90 7.76 -17.78
N ALA A 272 -37.19 7.90 -18.10
CA ALA A 272 -38.23 6.94 -17.77
C ALA A 272 -37.97 5.54 -18.38
N TRP A 273 -37.50 5.51 -19.62
CA TRP A 273 -37.07 4.28 -20.29
C TRP A 273 -35.84 3.66 -19.60
N LEU A 274 -34.85 4.50 -19.24
CA LEU A 274 -33.64 4.11 -18.52
C LEU A 274 -33.93 3.38 -17.21
N TYR A 275 -34.96 3.82 -16.49
CA TYR A 275 -35.29 3.32 -15.15
C TYR A 275 -36.34 2.19 -15.15
N SER A 276 -36.85 1.70 -16.29
CA SER A 276 -37.99 0.77 -16.30
C SER A 276 -37.69 -0.67 -15.82
N GLU A 277 -38.58 -1.25 -14.99
CA GLU A 277 -38.46 -2.57 -14.32
C GLU A 277 -38.21 -3.78 -15.24
N GLY A 278 -38.59 -3.70 -16.51
CA GLY A 278 -38.49 -4.82 -17.47
C GLY A 278 -37.32 -4.73 -18.45
N SER A 279 -36.51 -3.69 -18.36
CA SER A 279 -35.41 -3.47 -19.28
C SER A 279 -34.09 -3.95 -18.65
N VAL A 280 -33.24 -4.58 -19.45
CA VAL A 280 -31.87 -5.01 -19.05
C VAL A 280 -30.83 -3.85 -18.94
N PRO A 281 -31.09 -2.53 -19.10
CA PRO A 281 -30.02 -1.57 -19.29
C PRO A 281 -29.43 -1.03 -18.00
N ILE A 282 -29.98 -1.21 -16.80
CA ILE A 282 -29.37 -0.60 -15.59
C ILE A 282 -28.15 -1.38 -15.08
N PRO A 283 -28.13 -2.72 -15.00
CA PRO A 283 -26.89 -3.46 -14.76
C PRO A 283 -25.88 -3.23 -15.90
N PHE A 284 -26.37 -3.10 -17.14
CA PHE A 284 -25.53 -2.82 -18.32
C PHE A 284 -24.97 -1.40 -18.33
N MET A 285 -25.69 -0.38 -17.85
CA MET A 285 -25.21 1.00 -17.68
C MET A 285 -24.44 1.19 -16.38
N ALA A 286 -24.61 0.36 -15.37
CA ALA A 286 -23.66 0.34 -14.27
C ALA A 286 -22.29 -0.20 -14.75
N ALA A 287 -22.29 -1.18 -15.67
CA ALA A 287 -21.08 -1.71 -16.32
C ALA A 287 -20.50 -0.78 -17.41
N PHE A 288 -21.33 -0.13 -18.25
CA PHE A 288 -20.92 0.70 -19.41
C PHE A 288 -21.23 2.20 -19.28
N GLY A 289 -22.20 2.59 -18.48
CA GLY A 289 -22.52 3.99 -18.18
C GLY A 289 -21.49 4.66 -17.28
N PHE A 290 -20.73 3.90 -16.47
CA PHE A 290 -19.48 4.39 -15.88
C PHE A 290 -18.49 4.83 -16.97
N PHE A 291 -18.33 4.02 -18.03
CA PHE A 291 -17.47 4.34 -19.15
C PHE A 291 -17.97 5.56 -19.94
N LEU A 292 -19.28 5.65 -20.21
CA LEU A 292 -19.87 6.79 -20.90
C LEU A 292 -19.80 8.08 -20.07
N ALA A 293 -20.07 8.00 -18.75
CA ALA A 293 -19.92 9.11 -17.82
C ALA A 293 -18.46 9.55 -17.72
N MET A 294 -17.51 8.62 -17.67
CA MET A 294 -16.08 8.93 -17.71
C MET A 294 -15.64 9.58 -19.02
N ILE A 295 -16.20 9.18 -20.16
CA ILE A 295 -15.98 9.86 -21.45
C ILE A 295 -16.56 11.26 -21.44
N VAL A 296 -17.79 11.45 -20.95
CA VAL A 296 -18.43 12.77 -20.85
C VAL A 296 -17.65 13.68 -19.91
N VAL A 297 -17.25 13.17 -18.74
CA VAL A 297 -16.41 13.87 -17.77
C VAL A 297 -15.04 14.19 -18.38
N ALA A 298 -14.43 13.27 -19.13
CA ALA A 298 -13.18 13.53 -19.86
C ALA A 298 -13.34 14.65 -20.91
N ILE A 299 -14.45 14.66 -21.65
CA ILE A 299 -14.78 15.69 -22.64
C ILE A 299 -14.99 17.05 -21.96
N VAL A 300 -15.78 17.09 -20.89
CA VAL A 300 -16.07 18.30 -20.11
C VAL A 300 -14.80 18.86 -19.47
N ILE A 301 -13.95 18.01 -18.90
CA ILE A 301 -12.65 18.41 -18.34
C ILE A 301 -11.72 18.92 -19.43
N ARG A 302 -11.71 18.30 -20.62
CA ARG A 302 -10.93 18.77 -21.77
C ARG A 302 -11.38 20.14 -22.27
N LEU A 303 -12.67 20.46 -22.15
CA LEU A 303 -13.26 21.75 -22.50
C LEU A 303 -13.03 22.84 -21.44
N LEU A 304 -13.12 22.49 -20.15
CA LEU A 304 -13.08 23.47 -19.05
C LEU A 304 -11.69 23.71 -18.45
N LEU A 305 -10.75 22.75 -18.54
CA LEU A 305 -9.45 22.86 -17.87
C LEU A 305 -8.29 23.19 -18.82
N PRO A 306 -7.34 24.04 -18.40
CA PRO A 306 -6.17 24.42 -19.20
C PRO A 306 -5.31 23.21 -19.59
N LYS A 307 -4.56 23.31 -20.69
CA LYS A 307 -3.88 22.19 -21.37
C LYS A 307 -3.06 21.27 -20.45
N ARG A 308 -2.37 21.82 -19.45
CA ARG A 308 -1.58 21.03 -18.49
C ARG A 308 -2.44 20.24 -17.49
N ALA A 309 -3.58 20.78 -17.09
CA ALA A 309 -4.46 20.15 -16.09
C ALA A 309 -5.30 19.02 -16.70
N HIS A 310 -5.89 19.20 -17.89
CA HIS A 310 -6.71 18.12 -18.48
C HIS A 310 -5.89 16.92 -18.95
N LEU A 311 -4.61 17.09 -19.33
CA LEU A 311 -3.72 15.96 -19.67
C LEU A 311 -3.40 15.09 -18.44
N ALA A 312 -3.18 15.72 -17.29
CA ALA A 312 -2.97 15.00 -16.03
C ALA A 312 -4.24 14.25 -15.59
N VAL A 313 -5.39 14.92 -15.68
CA VAL A 313 -6.69 14.32 -15.33
C VAL A 313 -7.10 13.22 -16.32
N GLY A 314 -6.81 13.37 -17.62
CA GLY A 314 -7.11 12.37 -18.64
C GLY A 314 -6.31 11.07 -18.50
N ARG A 315 -5.03 11.13 -18.11
CA ARG A 315 -4.24 9.92 -17.81
C ARG A 315 -4.82 9.14 -16.63
N ILE A 316 -5.35 9.85 -15.65
CA ILE A 316 -5.91 9.27 -14.43
C ILE A 316 -7.28 8.68 -14.74
N LEU A 317 -8.15 9.39 -15.47
CA LEU A 317 -9.41 8.83 -15.99
C LEU A 317 -9.16 7.56 -16.82
N GLY A 318 -8.11 7.53 -17.66
CA GLY A 318 -7.71 6.35 -18.44
C GLY A 318 -7.33 5.14 -17.58
N ALA A 319 -6.56 5.34 -16.51
CA ALA A 319 -6.23 4.26 -15.57
C ALA A 319 -7.47 3.74 -14.83
N TRP A 320 -8.39 4.64 -14.46
CA TRP A 320 -9.68 4.29 -13.85
C TRP A 320 -10.62 3.54 -14.80
N THR A 321 -10.64 3.88 -16.09
CA THR A 321 -11.44 3.13 -17.08
C THR A 321 -10.99 1.68 -17.21
N GLY A 322 -9.69 1.38 -17.01
CA GLY A 322 -9.19 0.01 -17.02
C GLY A 322 -9.48 -0.75 -15.72
N GLY A 323 -9.01 -0.25 -14.58
CA GLY A 323 -9.12 -0.96 -13.29
C GLY A 323 -10.50 -0.91 -12.65
N GLY A 324 -11.22 0.21 -12.81
CA GLY A 324 -12.56 0.41 -12.25
C GLY A 324 -13.63 -0.46 -12.90
N MET A 325 -13.46 -0.84 -14.18
CA MET A 325 -14.43 -1.66 -14.90
C MET A 325 -14.53 -3.07 -14.32
N PHE A 326 -13.39 -3.71 -14.00
CA PHE A 326 -13.39 -5.09 -13.48
C PHE A 326 -13.86 -5.17 -12.04
N ILE A 327 -13.28 -4.36 -11.15
CA ILE A 327 -13.62 -4.37 -9.73
C ILE A 327 -15.01 -3.78 -9.51
N GLY A 328 -15.31 -2.66 -10.17
CA GLY A 328 -16.58 -1.96 -10.02
C GLY A 328 -17.75 -2.70 -10.67
N GLY A 329 -17.54 -3.33 -11.81
CA GLY A 329 -18.54 -4.18 -12.45
C GLY A 329 -18.94 -5.36 -11.55
N ALA A 330 -17.96 -6.05 -10.96
CA ALA A 330 -18.21 -7.17 -10.05
C ALA A 330 -18.98 -6.75 -8.79
N VAL A 331 -18.57 -5.65 -8.14
CA VAL A 331 -19.26 -5.11 -6.95
C VAL A 331 -20.68 -4.69 -7.29
N THR A 332 -20.89 -4.02 -8.44
CA THR A 332 -22.23 -3.59 -8.84
C THR A 332 -23.14 -4.78 -9.16
N MET A 333 -22.61 -5.79 -9.83
CA MET A 333 -23.35 -7.02 -10.09
C MET A 333 -23.78 -7.72 -8.79
N MET A 334 -22.91 -7.75 -7.77
CA MET A 334 -23.24 -8.27 -6.45
C MET A 334 -24.33 -7.45 -5.74
N LEU A 335 -24.27 -6.11 -5.81
CA LEU A 335 -25.29 -5.22 -5.23
C LEU A 335 -26.64 -5.35 -5.94
N VAL A 336 -26.64 -5.58 -7.25
CA VAL A 336 -27.86 -5.84 -8.03
C VAL A 336 -28.47 -7.19 -7.65
N ILE A 337 -27.65 -8.24 -7.48
CA ILE A 337 -28.12 -9.55 -6.98
C ILE A 337 -28.73 -9.42 -5.59
N ALA A 338 -28.18 -8.53 -4.75
CA ALA A 338 -28.72 -8.21 -3.43
C ALA A 338 -29.98 -7.31 -3.45
N GLN A 339 -30.52 -6.99 -4.64
CA GLN A 339 -31.70 -6.13 -4.83
C GLN A 339 -31.57 -4.73 -4.20
N VAL A 340 -30.35 -4.19 -4.12
CA VAL A 340 -30.13 -2.83 -3.63
C VAL A 340 -30.66 -1.82 -4.65
N ASP A 341 -31.33 -0.77 -4.16
CA ASP A 341 -31.87 0.31 -4.98
C ASP A 341 -30.79 0.88 -5.91
N THR A 342 -31.08 0.86 -7.21
CA THR A 342 -30.12 1.22 -8.23
C THR A 342 -29.74 2.70 -8.21
N MET A 343 -30.61 3.58 -7.72
CA MET A 343 -30.26 4.99 -7.52
C MET A 343 -29.20 5.16 -6.43
N LYS A 344 -29.28 4.39 -5.35
CA LYS A 344 -28.26 4.43 -4.28
C LYS A 344 -26.91 3.96 -4.80
N VAL A 345 -26.90 2.87 -5.58
CA VAL A 345 -25.69 2.34 -6.22
C VAL A 345 -25.06 3.39 -7.15
N PHE A 346 -25.86 4.07 -7.96
CA PHE A 346 -25.40 5.14 -8.84
C PHE A 346 -24.77 6.32 -8.07
N LEU A 347 -25.43 6.80 -7.01
CA LEU A 347 -24.93 7.91 -6.20
C LEU A 347 -23.61 7.58 -5.49
N VAL A 348 -23.45 6.34 -5.01
CA VAL A 348 -22.19 5.86 -4.43
C VAL A 348 -21.07 5.85 -5.48
N TRP A 349 -21.33 5.40 -6.69
CA TRP A 349 -20.36 5.45 -7.78
C TRP A 349 -19.96 6.88 -8.14
N MET A 350 -20.92 7.79 -8.23
CA MET A 350 -20.66 9.21 -8.47
C MET A 350 -19.81 9.84 -7.36
N LEU A 351 -20.06 9.45 -6.10
CA LEU A 351 -19.27 9.89 -4.96
C LEU A 351 -17.82 9.37 -5.01
N ILE A 352 -17.62 8.10 -5.38
CA ILE A 352 -16.28 7.51 -5.56
C ILE A 352 -15.53 8.24 -6.69
N LEU A 353 -16.20 8.50 -7.81
CA LEU A 353 -15.61 9.25 -8.92
C LEU A 353 -15.22 10.67 -8.52
N LEU A 354 -16.10 11.36 -7.81
CA LEU A 354 -15.82 12.71 -7.32
C LEU A 354 -14.65 12.69 -6.33
N GLY A 355 -14.66 11.79 -5.35
CA GLY A 355 -13.61 11.68 -4.34
C GLY A 355 -12.23 11.35 -4.94
N THR A 356 -12.19 10.48 -5.95
CA THR A 356 -10.95 10.10 -6.64
C THR A 356 -10.44 11.22 -7.55
N LEU A 357 -11.34 11.97 -8.20
CA LEU A 357 -10.99 13.16 -8.97
C LEU A 357 -10.45 14.28 -8.06
N VAL A 358 -11.09 14.53 -6.91
CA VAL A 358 -10.61 15.50 -5.92
C VAL A 358 -9.24 15.07 -5.40
N PHE A 359 -9.07 13.82 -4.96
CA PHE A 359 -7.77 13.29 -4.54
C PHE A 359 -6.70 13.49 -5.61
N SER A 360 -7.02 13.12 -6.85
CA SER A 360 -6.14 13.27 -8.00
C SER A 360 -5.70 14.71 -8.22
N VAL A 361 -6.64 15.67 -8.21
CA VAL A 361 -6.37 17.10 -8.47
C VAL A 361 -5.55 17.73 -7.34
N PHE A 362 -5.89 17.44 -6.08
CA PHE A 362 -5.18 18.02 -4.94
C PHE A 362 -3.79 17.41 -4.73
N GLU A 363 -3.62 16.12 -5.04
CA GLU A 363 -2.35 15.40 -4.84
C GLU A 363 -1.50 15.24 -6.11
N GLN A 364 -1.80 15.99 -7.19
CA GLN A 364 -1.05 15.91 -8.46
C GLN A 364 0.47 16.04 -8.28
N ARG A 365 0.92 16.92 -7.37
CA ARG A 365 2.35 17.11 -7.10
C ARG A 365 2.98 15.86 -6.47
N LYS A 366 2.34 15.27 -5.45
CA LYS A 366 2.86 14.07 -4.79
C LYS A 366 2.79 12.84 -5.70
N LEU A 367 1.71 12.70 -6.47
CA LEU A 367 1.55 11.67 -7.50
C LEU A 367 2.61 11.80 -8.60
N GLY A 368 2.93 13.02 -9.05
CA GLY A 368 3.98 13.26 -10.03
C GLY A 368 5.38 12.87 -9.51
N VAL A 369 5.69 13.18 -8.24
CA VAL A 369 6.95 12.76 -7.61
C VAL A 369 7.02 11.23 -7.53
N ALA A 370 5.93 10.56 -7.12
CA ALA A 370 5.86 9.11 -7.10
C ALA A 370 6.04 8.49 -8.48
N PHE A 371 5.31 8.98 -9.48
CA PHE A 371 5.41 8.49 -10.85
C PHE A 371 6.84 8.60 -11.39
N ASN A 372 7.49 9.76 -11.24
CA ASN A 372 8.86 9.97 -11.69
C ASN A 372 9.87 9.07 -10.94
N HIS A 373 9.64 8.82 -9.65
CA HIS A 373 10.48 7.93 -8.86
C HIS A 373 10.41 6.49 -9.39
N PHE A 374 9.19 5.98 -9.61
CA PHE A 374 9.00 4.62 -10.12
C PHE A 374 9.39 4.46 -11.59
N SER A 375 9.17 5.47 -12.45
CA SER A 375 9.59 5.43 -13.85
C SER A 375 11.11 5.40 -13.98
N LYS A 376 11.83 6.16 -13.14
CA LYS A 376 13.29 6.14 -13.10
C LYS A 376 13.83 4.79 -12.65
N SER A 377 13.19 4.17 -11.65
CA SER A 377 13.53 2.83 -11.19
C SER A 377 13.27 1.76 -12.26
N ALA A 378 12.14 1.83 -12.97
CA ALA A 378 11.82 0.91 -14.07
C ALA A 378 12.81 1.01 -15.23
N ASN A 379 13.20 2.23 -15.64
CA ASN A 379 14.22 2.40 -16.66
C ASN A 379 15.59 1.87 -16.20
N LYS A 380 15.96 2.07 -14.93
CA LYS A 380 17.22 1.55 -14.38
C LYS A 380 17.25 0.01 -14.34
N ALA A 381 16.09 -0.65 -14.16
CA ALA A 381 15.98 -2.10 -14.23
C ALA A 381 16.15 -2.61 -15.68
N ASN A 382 15.53 -1.95 -16.66
CA ASN A 382 15.66 -2.36 -18.07
C ASN A 382 17.09 -2.21 -18.61
N PHE A 383 17.83 -1.17 -18.23
CA PHE A 383 19.24 -1.02 -18.63
C PHE A 383 20.19 -1.98 -17.89
N GLY A 384 19.76 -2.59 -16.77
CA GLY A 384 20.60 -3.54 -16.02
C GLY A 384 20.58 -4.97 -16.57
N ASP A 385 19.52 -5.34 -17.31
CA ASP A 385 19.38 -6.66 -17.93
C ASP A 385 19.98 -6.74 -19.35
N GLU A 386 20.28 -5.59 -20.00
CA GLU A 386 20.92 -5.57 -21.32
C GLU A 386 22.45 -5.75 -21.28
N ASP A 387 23.06 -5.60 -20.09
CA ASP A 387 24.51 -5.72 -19.88
C ASP A 387 24.93 -7.04 -19.16
N ALA A 388 24.04 -8.04 -19.08
CA ALA A 388 24.29 -9.33 -18.42
C ALA A 388 24.56 -10.49 -19.41
#